data_AF-A0A8H3EJX4-F1
#
_entry.id   AF-A0A8H3EJX4-F1
#
_cell.length_a   1.000
_cell.length_b   1.000
_cell.length_c   1.000
_cell.angle_alpha   90.00
_cell.angle_beta   90.00
_cell.angle_gamma   90.00
#
_symmetry.space_group_name_H-M   'P 1'
#
loop_
_entity.id
_entity.type
_entity.pdbx_description
1 polymer ?
#
loop_
_entity_poly.entity_id
_entity_poly.type
_entity_poly.pdbx_seq_one_letter_code
_entity_poly.pdbx_strand_id
1 'polypeptide(L)'
;MDDKYAYKNGDYSSQSSAIDANHFALEACGCNGYAWWLYMATNNHEWGDLWNGEDLSIFSLDDKALPLHPEPNSEVPGPTPNGSTVSVDRNSPAFSESRSTDASPVIPETLKNKLSTPSISSHKSYTPSEIGSTPGFRAAEAYVRPSPMATVGNVTSTGFDLRNATFTFSLECKTAATEEVPTEVFLPEFHFPRDNTAVEVTSGKWTISVDDKYGGLIQSLRWFHGAGKQSMTVKGVKRRQGMALGKEEEEGYYEVCRQRGCSLM
;
A
#
# COMPACT_ATOMS: atom_id res chain seq x y z
N MET A 1 4.82 -22.68 3.27
CA MET A 1 4.28 -22.47 4.63
C MET A 1 2.89 -23.07 4.68
N ASP A 2 2.56 -23.81 5.75
CA ASP A 2 1.23 -24.39 6.02
C ASP A 2 0.54 -25.05 4.81
N ASP A 3 1.26 -25.87 4.04
CA ASP A 3 0.74 -26.58 2.86
C ASP A 3 -0.09 -25.70 1.90
N LYS A 4 0.35 -24.44 1.71
CA LYS A 4 -0.30 -23.45 0.82
C LYS A 4 -1.73 -23.08 1.24
N TYR A 5 -2.07 -23.25 2.52
CA TYR A 5 -3.42 -23.01 3.03
C TYR A 5 -3.93 -21.59 2.78
N ALA A 6 -3.04 -20.59 2.94
CA ALA A 6 -3.33 -19.18 2.69
C ALA A 6 -3.94 -18.91 1.30
N TYR A 7 -3.54 -19.67 0.28
CA TYR A 7 -4.05 -19.47 -1.09
C TYR A 7 -5.50 -19.95 -1.27
N LYS A 8 -5.98 -20.79 -0.34
CA LYS A 8 -7.35 -21.33 -0.37
C LYS A 8 -8.34 -20.40 0.32
N ASN A 9 -7.93 -19.74 1.41
CA ASN A 9 -8.82 -18.95 2.25
C ASN A 9 -8.48 -17.45 2.28
N GLY A 10 -7.33 -17.04 1.74
CA GLY A 10 -6.81 -15.67 1.78
C GLY A 10 -6.27 -15.25 3.16
N ASP A 11 -6.08 -16.20 4.08
CA ASP A 11 -5.54 -15.94 5.41
C ASP A 11 -4.01 -16.05 5.38
N TYR A 12 -3.37 -14.89 5.31
CA TYR A 12 -1.92 -14.76 5.32
C TYR A 12 -1.33 -14.58 6.73
N SER A 13 -2.07 -14.85 7.81
CA SER A 13 -1.63 -14.58 9.19
C SER A 13 -0.29 -15.23 9.55
N SER A 14 -0.04 -16.48 9.12
CA SER A 14 1.23 -17.15 9.34
C SER A 14 2.39 -16.44 8.62
N GLN A 15 2.17 -16.01 7.38
CA GLN A 15 3.14 -15.28 6.57
C GLN A 15 3.40 -13.90 7.18
N SER A 16 2.35 -13.17 7.55
CA SER A 16 2.43 -11.88 8.24
C SER A 16 3.21 -12.01 9.54
N SER A 17 2.94 -13.06 10.34
CA SER A 17 3.66 -13.32 11.59
C SER A 17 5.14 -13.63 11.36
N ALA A 18 5.47 -14.41 10.34
CA ALA A 18 6.86 -14.72 9.99
C ALA A 18 7.62 -13.48 9.52
N ILE A 19 6.98 -12.63 8.70
CA ILE A 19 7.57 -11.38 8.23
C ILE A 19 7.77 -10.41 9.40
N ASP A 20 6.75 -10.27 10.25
CA ASP A 20 6.78 -9.41 11.44
C ASP A 20 7.92 -9.80 12.37
N ALA A 21 8.09 -11.10 12.66
CA ALA A 21 9.18 -11.59 13.50
C ALA A 21 10.57 -11.20 12.95
N ASN A 22 10.77 -11.30 11.64
CA ASN A 22 12.03 -10.89 11.00
C ASN A 22 12.25 -9.38 11.08
N HIS A 23 11.23 -8.57 10.78
CA HIS A 23 11.36 -7.11 10.78
C HIS A 23 11.53 -6.56 12.19
N PHE A 24 10.83 -7.12 13.17
CA PHE A 24 10.98 -6.77 14.57
C PHE A 24 12.42 -7.02 15.06
N ALA A 25 13.04 -8.13 14.64
CA ALA A 25 14.44 -8.40 14.96
C ALA A 25 15.41 -7.42 14.26
N LEU A 26 15.16 -7.07 13.00
CA LEU A 26 15.97 -6.11 12.24
C LEU A 26 15.92 -4.70 12.85
N GLU A 27 14.76 -4.27 13.29
CA GLU A 27 14.59 -2.99 13.98
C GLU A 27 15.30 -2.99 15.33
N ALA A 28 15.15 -4.06 16.10
CA ALA A 28 15.79 -4.20 17.41
C ALA A 28 17.33 -4.25 17.33
N CYS A 29 17.92 -4.76 16.24
CA CYS A 29 19.37 -4.75 16.05
C CYS A 29 19.95 -3.39 15.68
N GLY A 30 19.11 -2.36 15.46
CA GLY A 30 19.55 -1.05 14.99
C GLY A 30 20.07 -1.07 13.55
N CYS A 31 19.72 -2.11 12.79
CA CYS A 31 20.12 -2.28 11.41
C CYS A 31 19.27 -1.36 10.52
N ASN A 32 19.79 -0.17 10.21
CA ASN A 32 19.08 0.83 9.41
C ASN A 32 19.14 0.48 7.92
N GLY A 33 18.27 -0.45 7.51
CA GLY A 33 18.04 -0.81 6.11
C GLY A 33 18.15 -2.31 5.86
N TYR A 34 17.25 -2.81 5.03
CA TYR A 34 17.26 -4.15 4.49
C TYR A 34 16.75 -4.11 3.06
N ALA A 35 17.08 -5.13 2.27
CA ALA A 35 16.56 -5.31 0.93
C ALA A 35 15.84 -6.65 0.87
N TRP A 36 14.60 -6.63 0.40
CA TRP A 36 13.93 -7.86 -0.02
C TRP A 36 14.43 -8.20 -1.41
N TRP A 37 15.06 -9.36 -1.54
CA TRP A 37 15.51 -9.86 -2.82
C TRP A 37 14.54 -10.92 -3.31
N LEU A 38 13.90 -10.66 -4.44
CA LEU A 38 13.09 -11.64 -5.15
C LEU A 38 13.73 -11.90 -6.52
N TYR A 39 14.03 -13.17 -6.79
CA TYR A 39 14.68 -13.59 -8.03
C TYR A 39 13.68 -13.87 -9.17
N MET A 40 12.39 -14.07 -8.85
CA MET A 40 11.37 -14.49 -9.81
C MET A 40 10.22 -13.48 -9.90
N ALA A 41 10.03 -12.91 -11.09
CA ALA A 41 8.90 -12.03 -11.40
C ALA A 41 7.64 -12.80 -11.84
N THR A 42 7.79 -14.08 -12.15
CA THR A 42 6.72 -14.97 -12.62
C THR A 42 6.48 -16.05 -11.59
N ASN A 43 5.60 -15.78 -10.63
CA ASN A 43 5.15 -16.73 -9.62
C ASN A 43 3.63 -16.96 -9.70
N ASN A 44 3.16 -18.10 -9.21
CA ASN A 44 1.72 -18.39 -9.07
C ASN A 44 1.46 -19.28 -7.84
N HIS A 45 0.22 -19.34 -7.38
CA HIS A 45 -0.16 -20.14 -6.20
C HIS A 45 0.07 -21.65 -6.37
N GLU A 46 -0.04 -22.18 -7.58
CA GLU A 46 0.07 -23.62 -7.85
C GLU A 46 1.52 -24.11 -7.71
N TRP A 47 2.45 -23.41 -8.33
CA TRP A 47 3.84 -23.83 -8.51
C TRP A 47 4.86 -22.94 -7.80
N GLY A 48 4.43 -21.84 -7.19
CA GLY A 48 5.31 -20.88 -6.54
C GLY A 48 6.20 -20.17 -7.55
N ASP A 49 7.51 -20.24 -7.34
CA ASP A 49 8.58 -19.65 -8.15
C ASP A 49 8.87 -20.41 -9.47
N LEU A 50 8.07 -21.45 -9.77
CA LEU A 50 8.22 -22.33 -10.93
C LEU A 50 9.48 -23.21 -10.93
N TRP A 51 10.22 -23.27 -9.81
CA TRP A 51 11.46 -24.03 -9.74
C TRP A 51 11.41 -25.17 -8.74
N ASN A 52 11.21 -24.89 -7.45
CA ASN A 52 11.21 -25.91 -6.39
C ASN A 52 9.89 -25.91 -5.60
N GLY A 53 8.91 -25.11 -6.00
CA GLY A 53 7.62 -24.98 -5.32
C GLY A 53 7.63 -23.97 -4.16
N GLU A 54 8.73 -23.26 -3.94
CA GLU A 54 8.86 -22.15 -3.01
C GLU A 54 8.09 -20.92 -3.53
N ASP A 55 7.51 -20.13 -2.63
CA ASP A 55 6.77 -18.92 -3.01
C ASP A 55 6.89 -17.88 -1.91
N LEU A 56 8.02 -17.16 -1.92
CA LEU A 56 8.33 -16.07 -0.98
C LEU A 56 8.00 -14.69 -1.53
N SER A 57 7.35 -14.62 -2.70
CA SER A 57 6.99 -13.36 -3.31
C SER A 57 5.94 -12.63 -2.47
N ILE A 58 6.21 -11.35 -2.19
CA ILE A 58 5.23 -10.43 -1.59
C ILE A 58 4.12 -10.01 -2.55
N PHE A 59 4.31 -10.32 -3.83
CA PHE A 59 3.40 -9.99 -4.90
C PHE A 59 3.08 -11.22 -5.72
N SER A 60 1.82 -11.35 -6.12
CA SER A 60 1.41 -12.29 -7.16
C SER A 60 0.23 -11.73 -7.92
N LEU A 61 0.10 -12.12 -9.19
CA LEU A 61 -1.08 -11.80 -9.99
C LEU A 61 -2.34 -12.52 -9.50
N ASP A 62 -2.18 -13.55 -8.69
CA ASP A 62 -3.29 -14.34 -8.15
C ASP A 62 -3.93 -13.68 -6.90
N ASP A 63 -3.35 -12.60 -6.37
CA ASP A 63 -3.78 -11.95 -5.12
C ASP A 63 -4.58 -10.65 -5.32
N LYS A 64 -5.24 -10.21 -4.24
CA LYS A 64 -5.98 -8.94 -4.17
C LYS A 64 -5.15 -7.85 -3.48
N ALA A 65 -5.53 -6.59 -3.70
CA ALA A 65 -4.84 -5.42 -3.16
C ALA A 65 -5.16 -5.14 -1.70
N LEU A 66 -4.25 -4.40 -1.06
CA LEU A 66 -4.49 -3.72 0.21
C LEU A 66 -5.58 -2.65 0.04
N PRO A 67 -6.60 -2.59 0.90
CA PRO A 67 -7.51 -1.47 0.98
C PRO A 67 -6.74 -0.30 1.58
N LEU A 68 -6.40 0.66 0.72
CA LEU A 68 -6.17 2.03 1.15
C LEU A 68 -7.54 2.64 1.49
N HIS A 69 -7.59 3.58 2.44
CA HIS A 69 -8.85 4.17 2.88
C HIS A 69 -9.66 4.64 1.66
N PRO A 70 -10.96 4.30 1.55
CA PRO A 70 -11.77 4.80 0.45
C PRO A 70 -11.83 6.32 0.54
N GLU A 71 -11.38 7.00 -0.51
CA GLU A 71 -11.70 8.41 -0.74
C GLU A 71 -13.24 8.55 -0.71
N PRO A 72 -13.80 9.63 -0.12
CA PRO A 72 -15.24 9.78 0.00
C PRO A 72 -15.92 9.87 -1.38
N ASN A 73 -16.70 8.82 -1.69
CA ASN A 73 -17.79 8.69 -2.66
C ASN A 73 -17.67 9.42 -4.01
N SER A 74 -17.47 8.65 -5.08
CA SER A 74 -18.07 8.93 -6.39
C SER A 74 -19.11 7.85 -6.70
N GLU A 75 -20.29 7.98 -6.11
CA GLU A 75 -21.49 7.27 -6.57
C GLU A 75 -21.99 7.91 -7.87
N VAL A 76 -22.20 7.08 -8.88
CA VAL A 76 -22.62 7.42 -10.25
C VAL A 76 -24.13 7.67 -10.33
N PRO A 77 -24.61 8.55 -11.24
CA PRO A 77 -25.67 8.06 -12.15
C PRO A 77 -25.57 8.63 -13.59
N GLY A 78 -25.55 7.74 -14.59
CA GLY A 78 -26.04 8.03 -15.95
C GLY A 78 -25.16 7.55 -17.13
N PRO A 79 -25.75 6.99 -18.20
CA PRO A 79 -25.01 6.45 -19.34
C PRO A 79 -24.59 7.58 -20.29
N THR A 80 -23.32 7.62 -20.69
CA THR A 80 -22.83 8.49 -21.78
C THR A 80 -22.44 7.62 -23.00
N PRO A 81 -22.63 8.08 -24.25
CA PRO A 81 -22.62 7.20 -25.42
C PRO A 81 -21.25 6.90 -26.02
N ASN A 82 -20.14 7.25 -25.37
CA ASN A 82 -18.80 7.18 -25.98
C ASN A 82 -17.81 6.29 -25.20
N GLY A 83 -18.28 5.12 -24.74
CA GLY A 83 -17.43 4.07 -24.16
C GLY A 83 -17.18 2.95 -25.16
N SER A 84 -15.91 2.56 -25.34
CA SER A 84 -15.48 1.45 -26.19
C SER A 84 -16.20 0.14 -25.83
N THR A 85 -16.77 -0.54 -26.83
CA THR A 85 -17.67 -1.71 -26.66
C THR A 85 -16.94 -3.06 -26.61
N VAL A 86 -15.75 -3.14 -26.04
CA VAL A 86 -15.00 -4.41 -26.03
C VAL A 86 -15.34 -5.19 -24.75
N SER A 87 -16.26 -6.15 -24.87
CA SER A 87 -16.54 -7.10 -23.77
C SER A 87 -15.65 -8.34 -23.90
N VAL A 88 -15.02 -8.74 -22.80
CA VAL A 88 -14.18 -9.97 -22.72
C VAL A 88 -15.01 -11.20 -22.30
N ASP A 89 -16.30 -11.03 -22.03
CA ASP A 89 -17.22 -12.14 -21.80
C ASP A 89 -17.51 -12.86 -23.12
N ARG A 90 -17.14 -14.15 -23.18
CA ARG A 90 -17.26 -14.99 -24.38
C ARG A 90 -18.70 -15.36 -24.72
N ASN A 91 -19.64 -15.11 -23.81
CA ASN A 91 -21.08 -15.30 -24.03
C ASN A 91 -21.81 -13.98 -24.35
N SER A 92 -21.09 -12.85 -24.45
CA SER A 92 -21.65 -11.55 -24.80
C SER A 92 -21.85 -11.42 -26.32
N PRO A 93 -22.98 -10.86 -26.80
CA PRO A 93 -23.21 -10.57 -28.22
C PRO A 93 -22.28 -9.47 -28.78
N ALA A 94 -21.47 -8.82 -27.93
CA ALA A 94 -20.43 -7.86 -28.32
C ALA A 94 -19.02 -8.48 -28.42
N PHE A 95 -18.87 -9.79 -28.18
CA PHE A 95 -17.62 -10.50 -28.42
C PHE A 95 -17.41 -10.66 -29.94
N SER A 96 -16.41 -9.98 -30.49
CA SER A 96 -16.17 -9.94 -31.94
C SER A 96 -15.64 -11.28 -32.45
N GLU A 97 -16.50 -12.05 -33.11
CA GLU A 97 -16.07 -12.90 -34.22
C GLU A 97 -15.67 -12.01 -35.40
N SER A 98 -14.52 -12.31 -36.01
CA SER A 98 -14.03 -11.65 -37.22
C SER A 98 -15.02 -11.81 -38.39
N ARG A 99 -15.89 -10.82 -38.59
CA ARG A 99 -16.69 -10.70 -39.82
C ARG A 99 -16.02 -9.71 -40.77
N SER A 100 -15.23 -10.24 -41.70
CA SER A 100 -14.72 -9.50 -42.85
C SER A 100 -15.77 -9.45 -43.96
N THR A 101 -16.63 -8.44 -43.95
CA THR A 101 -17.36 -7.99 -45.15
C THR A 101 -17.77 -6.53 -44.95
N ASP A 102 -16.92 -5.58 -45.35
CA ASP A 102 -17.42 -4.44 -46.13
C ASP A 102 -16.28 -3.67 -46.79
N ALA A 103 -16.37 -3.53 -48.11
CA ALA A 103 -15.43 -2.79 -48.93
C ALA A 103 -15.83 -1.31 -48.95
N SER A 104 -15.09 -0.46 -48.25
CA SER A 104 -15.21 0.99 -48.37
C SER A 104 -14.16 1.54 -49.35
N PRO A 105 -14.50 2.45 -50.27
CA PRO A 105 -13.56 2.95 -51.28
C PRO A 105 -12.51 3.88 -50.67
N VAL A 106 -11.26 3.73 -51.12
CA VAL A 106 -10.10 4.48 -50.64
C VAL A 106 -10.09 5.89 -51.25
N ILE A 107 -10.39 6.91 -50.44
CA ILE A 107 -10.33 8.33 -50.84
C ILE A 107 -9.16 9.01 -50.09
N PRO A 108 -8.38 9.90 -50.73
CA PRO A 108 -7.14 10.48 -50.17
C PRO A 108 -7.27 11.19 -48.81
N GLU A 109 -8.45 11.71 -48.45
CA GLU A 109 -8.69 12.29 -47.12
C GLU A 109 -8.59 11.23 -46.00
N THR A 110 -9.06 10.02 -46.26
CA THR A 110 -9.00 8.88 -45.32
C THR A 110 -7.57 8.40 -45.07
N LEU A 111 -6.70 8.52 -46.07
CA LEU A 111 -5.27 8.15 -45.98
C LEU A 111 -4.48 9.17 -45.15
N LYS A 112 -4.76 10.47 -45.27
CA LYS A 112 -4.10 11.51 -44.45
C LYS A 112 -4.40 11.38 -42.95
N ASN A 113 -5.64 11.00 -42.61
CA ASN A 113 -6.01 10.76 -41.20
C ASN A 113 -5.34 9.51 -40.63
N LYS A 114 -5.05 8.49 -41.45
CA LYS A 114 -4.36 7.26 -41.03
C LYS A 114 -2.84 7.37 -40.97
N LEU A 115 -2.24 8.39 -41.62
CA LEU A 115 -0.79 8.61 -41.67
C LEU A 115 -0.27 9.65 -40.68
N SER A 116 -1.13 10.23 -39.85
CA SER A 116 -0.70 11.18 -38.83
C SER A 116 0.04 10.43 -37.72
N THR A 117 1.36 10.57 -37.66
CA THR A 117 2.20 9.94 -36.63
C THR A 117 1.83 10.50 -35.25
N PRO A 118 1.58 9.65 -34.23
CA PRO A 118 1.37 10.16 -32.89
C PRO A 118 2.64 10.85 -32.39
N SER A 119 2.49 12.09 -31.93
CA SER A 119 3.56 12.82 -31.25
C SER A 119 3.85 12.11 -29.93
N ILE A 120 5.06 11.55 -29.79
CA ILE A 120 5.54 11.04 -28.50
C ILE A 120 5.91 12.26 -27.65
N SER A 121 4.94 12.73 -26.87
CA SER A 121 5.18 13.66 -25.78
C SER A 121 5.54 12.86 -24.53
N SER A 122 6.61 13.23 -23.83
CA SER A 122 7.09 12.58 -22.60
C SER A 122 6.29 12.97 -21.35
N HIS A 123 5.16 13.66 -21.48
CA HIS A 123 4.25 13.88 -20.38
C HIS A 123 3.50 12.58 -20.06
N LYS A 124 3.85 11.93 -18.95
CA LYS A 124 3.09 10.81 -18.39
C LYS A 124 1.69 11.30 -17.98
N SER A 125 0.74 11.27 -18.90
CA SER A 125 -0.68 11.27 -18.59
C SER A 125 -1.03 9.91 -18.01
N TYR A 126 -1.16 9.85 -16.68
CA TYR A 126 -1.79 8.71 -16.00
C TYR A 126 -3.27 8.69 -16.36
N THR A 127 -3.60 8.06 -17.48
CA THR A 127 -4.90 7.43 -17.66
C THR A 127 -4.70 5.96 -17.29
N PRO A 128 -5.37 5.42 -16.25
CA PRO A 128 -5.29 4.01 -15.92
C PRO A 128 -5.89 3.18 -17.07
N SER A 129 -5.05 2.85 -18.05
CA SER A 129 -5.39 1.89 -19.09
C SER A 129 -5.46 0.51 -18.45
N GLU A 130 -6.60 -0.13 -18.63
CA GLU A 130 -7.07 -1.37 -18.03
C GLU A 130 -6.16 -2.58 -18.30
N ILE A 131 -5.09 -2.68 -17.53
CA ILE A 131 -4.50 -3.95 -17.11
C ILE A 131 -4.97 -4.13 -15.67
N GLY A 132 -5.75 -5.17 -15.39
CA GLY A 132 -6.47 -5.44 -14.12
C GLY A 132 -5.96 -4.68 -12.90
N SER A 133 -6.69 -3.64 -12.50
CA SER A 133 -6.33 -2.65 -11.48
C SER A 133 -6.45 -3.18 -10.04
N THR A 134 -5.82 -4.32 -9.75
CA THR A 134 -5.72 -4.81 -8.36
C THR A 134 -4.35 -5.45 -8.14
N PRO A 135 -3.30 -4.69 -7.78
CA PRO A 135 -2.01 -5.28 -7.48
C PRO A 135 -2.11 -6.19 -6.23
N GLY A 136 -1.80 -7.47 -6.39
CA GLY A 136 -1.96 -8.52 -5.38
C GLY A 136 -0.81 -8.59 -4.38
N PHE A 137 -0.97 -7.95 -3.22
CA PHE A 137 0.06 -7.86 -2.18
C PHE A 137 -0.22 -8.84 -1.04
N ARG A 138 0.75 -9.68 -0.67
CA ARG A 138 0.62 -10.70 0.38
C ARG A 138 1.20 -10.22 1.70
N ALA A 139 0.45 -10.36 2.80
CA ALA A 139 0.96 -10.05 4.13
C ALA A 139 1.55 -8.63 4.25
N ALA A 140 1.01 -7.69 3.49
CA ALA A 140 1.59 -6.36 3.36
C ALA A 140 1.44 -5.50 4.61
N GLU A 141 0.48 -5.82 5.46
CA GLU A 141 0.42 -5.28 6.81
C GLU A 141 1.68 -5.55 7.64
N ALA A 142 2.49 -6.57 7.30
CA ALA A 142 3.69 -6.92 8.06
C ALA A 142 4.94 -6.22 7.54
N TYR A 143 5.05 -5.95 6.23
CA TYR A 143 6.23 -5.31 5.64
C TYR A 143 6.07 -3.81 5.36
N VAL A 144 4.84 -3.28 5.32
CA VAL A 144 4.58 -1.84 5.20
C VAL A 144 4.73 -1.20 6.58
N ARG A 145 5.96 -0.84 6.94
CA ARG A 145 6.30 -0.43 8.32
C ARG A 145 6.80 1.03 8.38
N PRO A 146 6.55 1.74 9.49
CA PRO A 146 7.08 3.07 9.71
C PRO A 146 8.61 3.03 9.79
N SER A 147 9.28 4.01 9.20
CA SER A 147 10.74 4.05 9.17
C SER A 147 11.30 5.47 9.05
N PRO A 148 12.44 5.78 9.70
CA PRO A 148 13.09 7.07 9.53
C PRO A 148 13.61 7.23 8.10
N MET A 149 13.22 8.31 7.43
CA MET A 149 13.68 8.64 6.06
C MET A 149 14.86 9.62 6.09
N ALA A 150 14.78 10.61 6.98
CA ALA A 150 15.84 11.60 7.21
C ALA A 150 15.81 12.02 8.68
N THR A 151 16.96 12.04 9.35
CA THR A 151 17.03 12.33 10.79
C THR A 151 18.01 13.45 11.10
N VAL A 152 17.62 14.37 11.98
CA VAL A 152 18.52 15.38 12.55
C VAL A 152 19.17 14.80 13.79
N GLY A 153 20.24 14.03 13.59
CA GLY A 153 20.97 13.37 14.67
C GLY A 153 21.17 11.88 14.42
N ASN A 154 21.73 11.19 15.42
CA ASN A 154 22.02 9.77 15.37
C ASN A 154 20.86 8.98 15.97
N VAL A 155 20.30 8.06 15.20
CA VAL A 155 19.26 7.14 15.67
C VAL A 155 19.85 6.22 16.74
N THR A 156 19.21 6.17 17.91
CA THR A 156 19.63 5.32 19.03
C THR A 156 18.76 4.08 19.16
N SER A 157 17.47 4.18 18.81
CA SER A 157 16.54 3.06 18.81
C SER A 157 15.38 3.32 17.87
N THR A 158 14.93 2.27 17.19
CA THR A 158 13.73 2.25 16.35
C THR A 158 13.02 0.92 16.56
N GLY A 159 11.69 0.93 16.49
CA GLY A 159 10.91 -0.30 16.62
C GLY A 159 9.44 -0.07 16.31
N PHE A 160 8.85 -1.04 15.62
CA PHE A 160 7.42 -1.07 15.33
C PHE A 160 6.81 -2.36 15.86
N ASP A 161 5.90 -2.21 16.83
CA ASP A 161 5.02 -3.26 17.32
C ASP A 161 3.77 -3.30 16.44
N LEU A 162 3.76 -4.24 15.49
CA LEU A 162 2.66 -4.43 14.56
C LEU A 162 1.34 -4.77 15.27
N ARG A 163 1.40 -5.58 16.33
CA ARG A 163 0.21 -6.03 17.08
C ARG A 163 -0.48 -4.87 17.77
N ASN A 164 0.30 -3.95 18.32
CA ASN A 164 -0.23 -2.77 18.99
C ASN A 164 -0.31 -1.53 18.10
N ALA A 165 0.10 -1.63 16.83
CA ALA A 165 0.26 -0.50 15.91
C ALA A 165 1.01 0.66 16.58
N THR A 166 2.13 0.35 17.24
CA THR A 166 2.90 1.34 18.01
C THR A 166 4.32 1.43 17.47
N PHE A 167 4.69 2.62 17.01
CA PHE A 167 6.04 2.94 16.57
C PHE A 167 6.77 3.74 17.65
N THR A 168 7.97 3.30 18.00
CA THR A 168 8.86 3.97 18.94
C THR A 168 10.15 4.32 18.25
N PHE A 169 10.59 5.56 18.43
CA PHE A 169 11.80 6.07 17.79
C PHE A 169 12.53 7.02 18.72
N SER A 170 13.84 6.85 18.81
CA SER A 170 14.72 7.66 19.65
C SER A 170 15.98 8.04 18.88
N LEU A 171 16.43 9.27 19.11
CA LEU A 171 17.67 9.80 18.53
C LEU A 171 18.42 10.65 19.55
N GLU A 172 19.69 10.88 19.26
CA GLU A 172 20.52 11.85 19.95
C GLU A 172 21.08 12.87 18.96
N CYS A 173 20.82 14.14 19.22
CA CYS A 173 21.21 15.23 18.32
C CYS A 173 21.99 16.31 19.07
N LYS A 174 23.01 16.87 18.42
CA LYS A 174 23.79 17.98 18.99
C LYS A 174 23.07 19.33 18.85
N THR A 175 22.24 19.45 17.83
CA THR A 175 21.49 20.66 17.47
C THR A 175 20.01 20.35 17.39
N ALA A 176 19.17 21.35 17.63
CA ALA A 176 17.72 21.23 17.42
C ALA A 176 17.41 21.14 15.92
N ALA A 177 16.31 20.47 15.58
CA ALA A 177 15.73 20.52 14.24
C ALA A 177 15.11 21.91 13.99
N THR A 178 15.28 22.44 12.77
CA THR A 178 14.73 23.74 12.37
C THR A 178 13.47 23.55 11.53
N GLU A 179 12.76 24.64 11.23
CA GLU A 179 11.53 24.57 10.41
C GLU A 179 11.80 24.10 8.98
N GLU A 180 13.02 24.33 8.47
CA GLU A 180 13.47 23.94 7.14
C GLU A 180 14.03 22.51 7.10
N VAL A 181 14.56 22.02 8.23
CA VAL A 181 15.22 20.72 8.32
C VAL A 181 14.64 19.92 9.50
N PRO A 182 13.43 19.35 9.35
CA PRO A 182 12.85 18.43 10.33
C PRO A 182 13.46 17.02 10.23
N THR A 183 13.25 16.23 11.28
CA THR A 183 13.33 14.77 11.16
C THR A 183 12.08 14.26 10.46
N GLU A 184 12.24 13.48 9.40
CA GLU A 184 11.18 12.93 8.56
C GLU A 184 11.09 11.40 8.75
N VAL A 185 9.89 10.93 9.05
CA VAL A 185 9.59 9.50 9.25
C VAL A 185 8.49 9.11 8.27
N PHE A 186 8.73 8.06 7.47
CA PHE A 186 7.69 7.41 6.70
C PHE A 186 6.67 6.82 7.67
N LEU A 187 5.39 7.19 7.50
CA LEU A 187 4.33 6.79 8.42
C LEU A 187 3.17 6.18 7.62
N PRO A 188 3.12 4.85 7.44
CA PRO A 188 2.10 4.21 6.63
C PRO A 188 0.69 4.51 7.11
N GLU A 189 -0.14 5.05 6.22
CA GLU A 189 -1.53 5.38 6.50
C GLU A 189 -2.35 4.15 6.93
N PHE A 190 -2.01 2.97 6.40
CA PHE A 190 -2.66 1.71 6.77
C PHE A 190 -2.64 1.43 8.29
N HIS A 191 -1.52 1.73 8.95
CA HIS A 191 -1.35 1.58 10.40
C HIS A 191 -1.69 2.86 11.16
N PHE A 192 -1.40 4.02 10.56
CA PHE A 192 -1.46 5.33 11.18
C PHE A 192 -2.31 6.29 10.34
N PRO A 193 -3.63 6.06 10.21
CA PRO A 193 -4.50 6.99 9.51
C PRO A 193 -4.52 8.34 10.23
N ARG A 194 -4.53 9.44 9.48
CA ARG A 194 -4.34 10.80 10.02
C ARG A 194 -5.29 11.14 11.18
N ASP A 195 -6.54 10.69 11.08
CA ASP A 195 -7.58 11.03 12.06
C ASP A 195 -7.54 10.14 13.32
N ASN A 196 -6.93 8.95 13.23
CA ASN A 196 -6.83 7.99 14.34
C ASN A 196 -5.37 7.66 14.69
N THR A 197 -4.51 8.69 14.70
CA THR A 197 -3.11 8.58 15.10
C THR A 197 -2.81 9.51 16.27
N ALA A 198 -2.27 8.95 17.35
CA ALA A 198 -1.79 9.71 18.49
C ALA A 198 -0.25 9.75 18.49
N VAL A 199 0.33 10.95 18.58
CA VAL A 199 1.78 11.16 18.57
C VAL A 199 2.20 11.83 19.88
N GLU A 200 3.11 11.17 20.59
CA GLU A 200 3.75 11.67 21.81
C GLU A 200 5.22 11.93 21.50
N VAL A 201 5.73 13.13 21.81
CA VAL A 201 7.13 13.52 21.57
C VAL A 201 7.73 14.13 22.84
N THR A 202 9.02 13.91 23.05
CA THR A 202 9.74 14.50 24.19
C THR A 202 9.86 16.02 24.11
N SER A 203 9.94 16.57 22.90
CA SER A 203 10.01 18.01 22.68
C SER A 203 9.52 18.41 21.31
N GLY A 204 9.25 19.72 21.18
CA GLY A 204 8.99 20.34 19.89
C GLY A 204 7.58 20.13 19.37
N LYS A 205 7.43 20.28 18.07
CA LYS A 205 6.16 20.13 17.35
C LYS A 205 6.30 19.06 16.27
N TRP A 206 5.17 18.49 15.87
CA TRP A 206 5.12 17.51 14.79
C TRP A 206 3.96 17.84 13.85
N THR A 207 4.06 17.37 12.61
CA THR A 207 2.99 17.41 11.62
C THR A 207 2.96 16.11 10.83
N ILE A 208 1.78 15.67 10.42
CA ILE A 208 1.59 14.55 9.48
C ILE A 208 1.09 15.15 8.17
N SER A 209 1.78 14.88 7.07
CA SER A 209 1.42 15.36 5.74
C SER A 209 1.54 14.23 4.71
N VAL A 210 0.87 14.40 3.58
CA VAL A 210 1.06 13.53 2.40
C VAL A 210 1.71 14.39 1.33
N ASP A 211 2.80 13.91 0.76
CA ASP A 211 3.56 14.61 -0.28
C ASP A 211 4.04 13.65 -1.37
N ASP A 212 4.40 14.18 -2.54
CA ASP A 212 4.85 13.44 -3.71
C ASP A 212 6.38 13.50 -3.90
N LYS A 213 7.13 13.94 -2.87
CA LYS A 213 8.58 14.21 -2.91
C LYS A 213 9.40 13.02 -3.38
N TYR A 214 8.90 11.80 -3.16
CA TYR A 214 9.59 10.54 -3.44
C TYR A 214 9.04 9.80 -4.68
N GLY A 215 8.34 10.49 -5.57
CA GLY A 215 7.83 9.92 -6.82
C GLY A 215 6.49 9.20 -6.68
N GLY A 216 5.81 9.37 -5.54
CA GLY A 216 4.47 8.88 -5.24
C GLY A 216 3.94 9.55 -3.98
N LEU A 217 2.62 9.53 -3.78
CA LEU A 217 1.99 10.08 -2.58
C LEU A 217 2.38 9.24 -1.36
N ILE A 218 3.13 9.85 -0.45
CA ILE A 218 3.62 9.21 0.77
C ILE A 218 3.16 10.03 1.97
N GLN A 219 2.56 9.35 2.95
CA GLN A 219 2.31 9.94 4.26
C GLN A 219 3.61 9.94 5.09
N SER A 220 4.01 11.13 5.54
CA SER A 220 5.20 11.35 6.35
C SER A 220 4.87 12.13 7.63
N LEU A 221 5.55 11.78 8.72
CA LEU A 221 5.58 12.56 9.95
C LEU A 221 6.85 13.40 9.98
N ARG A 222 6.68 14.72 10.12
CA ARG A 222 7.77 15.68 10.31
C ARG A 222 7.85 16.10 11.76
N TRP A 223 9.04 16.00 12.34
CA TRP A 223 9.27 16.29 13.75
C TRP A 223 10.36 17.35 13.94
N PHE A 224 9.97 18.42 14.62
CA PHE A 224 10.78 19.60 14.90
C PHE A 224 11.20 19.60 16.38
N HIS A 225 12.18 18.77 16.74
CA HIS A 225 12.62 18.54 18.12
C HIS A 225 13.80 19.42 18.57
N GLY A 226 13.97 19.54 19.88
CA GLY A 226 15.15 20.18 20.49
C GLY A 226 16.42 19.35 20.36
N ALA A 227 17.53 19.89 20.90
CA ALA A 227 18.81 19.19 21.01
C ALA A 227 18.80 18.13 22.13
N GLY A 228 19.80 17.25 22.15
CA GLY A 228 20.00 16.22 23.17
C GLY A 228 19.31 14.91 22.82
N LYS A 229 18.94 14.14 23.85
CA LYS A 229 18.21 12.88 23.70
C LYS A 229 16.74 13.17 23.48
N GLN A 230 16.21 12.68 22.37
CA GLN A 230 14.83 12.90 21.97
C GLN A 230 14.18 11.56 21.64
N SER A 231 12.91 11.41 21.99
CA SER A 231 12.11 10.23 21.60
C SER A 231 10.70 10.61 21.18
N MET A 232 10.12 9.78 20.33
CA MET A 232 8.71 9.82 19.96
C MET A 232 8.07 8.44 20.12
N THR A 233 6.77 8.46 20.34
CA THR A 233 5.91 7.28 20.28
C THR A 233 4.67 7.63 19.47
N VAL A 234 4.40 6.85 18.42
CA VAL A 234 3.25 7.02 17.56
C VAL A 234 2.36 5.80 17.71
N LYS A 235 1.09 6.01 18.08
CA LYS A 235 0.08 4.96 18.26
C LYS A 235 -0.97 5.10 17.17
N GLY A 236 -1.15 4.04 16.39
CA GLY A 236 -2.12 3.94 15.31
C GLY A 236 -3.30 3.03 15.65
N VAL A 237 -3.93 2.50 14.61
CA VAL A 237 -5.11 1.65 14.72
C VAL A 237 -4.70 0.18 14.80
N LYS A 238 -5.16 -0.51 15.84
CA LYS A 238 -4.98 -1.96 15.97
C LYS A 238 -5.91 -2.67 14.99
N ARG A 239 -5.34 -3.47 14.09
CA ARG A 239 -6.10 -4.28 13.12
C ARG A 239 -5.96 -5.76 13.45
N ARG A 240 -6.99 -6.55 13.14
CA ARG A 240 -6.94 -8.01 13.29
C ARG A 240 -6.08 -8.59 12.16
N GLN A 241 -5.05 -9.35 12.53
CA GLN A 241 -4.17 -10.04 11.56
C GLN A 241 -4.93 -11.20 10.89
N GLY A 242 -4.69 -11.43 9.59
CA GLY A 242 -5.14 -12.64 8.88
C GLY A 242 -6.54 -12.62 8.26
N MET A 243 -7.34 -11.56 8.43
CA MET A 243 -8.58 -11.46 7.64
C MET A 243 -8.25 -10.93 6.25
N ALA A 244 -8.73 -11.65 5.22
CA ALA A 244 -8.72 -11.20 3.84
C ALA A 244 -9.24 -9.75 3.79
N LEU A 245 -8.32 -8.84 3.51
CA LEU A 245 -8.59 -7.42 3.48
C LEU A 245 -9.69 -7.16 2.44
N GLY A 246 -10.85 -6.67 2.90
CA GLY A 246 -12.07 -6.53 2.09
C GLY A 246 -13.28 -7.34 2.57
N LYS A 247 -13.15 -8.17 3.61
CA LYS A 247 -14.29 -8.58 4.46
C LYS A 247 -14.32 -7.71 5.72
N GLU A 248 -14.60 -6.43 5.55
CA GLU A 248 -15.24 -5.68 6.62
C GLU A 248 -16.66 -6.25 6.73
N GLU A 249 -16.84 -7.36 7.45
CA GLU A 249 -18.10 -7.51 8.16
C GLU A 249 -18.14 -6.29 9.07
N GLU A 250 -19.11 -5.38 8.83
CA GLU A 250 -19.39 -4.20 9.66
C GLU A 250 -18.95 -4.50 11.09
N GLU A 251 -18.01 -3.71 11.63
CA GLU A 251 -17.67 -3.78 13.06
C GLU A 251 -18.98 -3.68 13.83
N GLY A 252 -19.48 -4.85 14.25
CA GLY A 252 -20.81 -4.94 14.83
C GLY A 252 -20.82 -4.08 16.08
N TYR A 253 -21.92 -3.37 16.29
CA TYR A 253 -22.20 -2.52 17.46
C TYR A 253 -21.69 -3.11 18.81
N TYR A 254 -21.66 -4.43 18.92
CA TYR A 254 -21.11 -5.18 20.04
C TYR A 254 -19.59 -5.01 20.29
N GLU A 255 -18.75 -4.95 19.27
CA GLU A 255 -17.29 -4.80 19.44
C GLU A 255 -16.91 -3.38 19.89
N VAL A 256 -17.60 -2.37 19.34
CA VAL A 256 -17.49 -0.97 19.77
C VAL A 256 -17.92 -0.80 21.23
N CYS A 257 -19.00 -1.47 21.66
CA CYS A 257 -19.45 -1.46 23.05
C CYS A 257 -18.45 -2.13 24.00
N ARG A 258 -17.75 -3.18 23.55
CA ARG A 258 -16.75 -3.89 24.35
C ARG A 258 -15.46 -3.08 24.53
N GLN A 259 -15.01 -2.37 23.48
CA GLN A 259 -13.83 -1.51 23.56
C GLN A 259 -14.06 -0.27 24.44
N ARG A 260 -15.29 0.24 24.50
CA ARG A 260 -15.66 1.41 25.33
C ARG A 260 -15.99 1.07 26.79
N GLY A 261 -15.87 -0.20 27.21
CA GLY A 261 -16.11 -0.59 28.60
C GLY A 261 -17.56 -0.36 29.07
N CYS A 262 -18.53 -0.40 28.16
CA CYS A 262 -19.94 -0.34 28.56
C CYS A 262 -20.36 -1.69 29.15
N SER A 263 -20.52 -1.76 30.47
CA SER A 263 -21.29 -2.84 31.10
C SER A 263 -22.77 -2.61 30.80
N LEU A 264 -23.40 -3.50 30.03
CA LEU A 264 -24.86 -3.60 30.04
C LEU A 264 -25.28 -4.14 31.42
N MET A 265 -25.99 -3.30 32.19
CA MET A 265 -26.86 -3.73 33.29
C MET A 265 -28.21 -4.15 32.72
#